data_AF-A0A957XQS5-F1
#
_entry.id   AF-A0A957XQS5-F1
#
_cell.length_a   1.000
_cell.length_b   1.000
_cell.length_c   1.000
_cell.angle_alpha   90.00
_cell.angle_beta   90.00
_cell.angle_gamma   90.00
#
_symmetry.space_group_name_H-M   'P 1'
#
loop_
_entity.id
_entity.type
_entity.pdbx_description
1 polymer ?
#
loop_
_entity_poly.entity_id
_entity_poly.type
_entity_poly.pdbx_seq_one_letter_code
_entity_poly.pdbx_strand_id
1 'polypeptide(L)'
;TVGETVEVTTAQAIALTNPKHGALNMVFHFEHMGLDVDPAALLGRGWRQWDLLDLKAVMTRWQQDLAGKGWNSQYLSNHDQPRQVSRFGNDGEYRVESAKLLGTFLHMLQGTPYIYQGEEIGMTNVAFASIDDYRDIATRNLYREAVEAGADPAMVLSMVHRKSRDNARTPVQWDDTPNAGFT
;
A
#
# COMPACT_ATOMS: atom_id res chain seq x y z
N THR A 1 7.47 -12.47 -16.23
CA THR A 1 7.23 -11.03 -16.39
C THR A 1 6.01 -10.64 -15.58
N VAL A 2 6.05 -9.47 -14.95
CA VAL A 2 4.95 -8.89 -14.17
C VAL A 2 4.63 -7.52 -14.74
N GLY A 3 3.34 -7.18 -14.86
CA GLY A 3 2.89 -5.84 -15.23
C GLY A 3 2.28 -5.10 -14.05
N GLU A 4 2.56 -3.81 -13.93
CA GLU A 4 1.81 -2.91 -13.04
C GLU A 4 0.58 -2.40 -13.78
N THR A 5 -0.62 -2.69 -13.29
CA THR A 5 -1.86 -2.36 -13.99
C THR A 5 -2.86 -1.74 -13.02
N VAL A 6 -2.85 -0.40 -12.97
CA VAL A 6 -3.80 0.37 -12.17
C VAL A 6 -5.22 0.15 -12.72
N GLU A 7 -6.22 0.01 -11.82
CA GLU A 7 -7.65 -0.21 -12.15
C GLU A 7 -7.98 -1.47 -12.98
N VAL A 8 -7.06 -2.44 -13.05
CA VAL A 8 -7.32 -3.70 -13.74
C VAL A 8 -8.45 -4.49 -13.08
N THR A 9 -9.33 -5.07 -13.89
CA THR A 9 -10.37 -6.02 -13.45
C THR A 9 -9.84 -7.46 -13.49
N THR A 10 -10.48 -8.39 -12.76
CA THR A 10 -10.10 -9.82 -12.81
C THR A 10 -10.21 -10.40 -14.23
N ALA A 11 -11.19 -9.97 -15.03
CA ALA A 11 -11.33 -10.38 -16.43
C ALA A 11 -10.15 -9.92 -17.29
N GLN A 12 -9.71 -8.66 -17.15
CA GLN A 12 -8.52 -8.15 -17.84
C GLN A 12 -7.24 -8.85 -17.35
N ALA A 13 -7.11 -9.07 -16.04
CA ALA A 13 -5.97 -9.78 -15.47
C ALA A 13 -5.88 -11.22 -16.00
N ILE A 14 -6.99 -11.94 -16.12
CA ILE A 14 -7.03 -13.27 -16.75
C ILE A 14 -6.58 -13.19 -18.21
N ALA A 15 -7.08 -12.22 -18.99
CA ALA A 15 -6.67 -12.07 -20.38
C ALA A 15 -5.16 -11.80 -20.52
N LEU A 16 -4.60 -10.98 -19.64
CA LEU A 16 -3.17 -10.64 -19.62
C LEU A 16 -2.28 -11.77 -19.12
N THR A 17 -2.75 -12.56 -18.15
CA THR A 17 -1.93 -13.56 -17.42
C THR A 17 -2.25 -15.00 -17.77
N ASN A 18 -3.11 -15.23 -18.75
CA ASN A 18 -3.48 -16.58 -19.17
C ASN A 18 -2.24 -17.39 -19.55
N PRO A 19 -2.03 -18.60 -19.00
CA PRO A 19 -0.81 -19.36 -19.24
C PRO A 19 -0.63 -19.84 -20.69
N LYS A 20 -1.69 -19.83 -21.53
CA LYS A 20 -1.61 -20.26 -22.94
C LYS A 20 -1.41 -19.09 -23.91
N HIS A 21 -1.98 -17.93 -23.64
CA HIS A 21 -2.04 -16.82 -24.60
C HIS A 21 -1.88 -15.43 -23.98
N GLY A 22 -1.67 -15.34 -22.66
CA GLY A 22 -1.44 -14.09 -21.97
C GLY A 22 -0.08 -13.49 -22.34
N ALA A 23 -0.02 -12.16 -22.38
CA ALA A 23 1.21 -11.43 -22.67
C ALA A 23 2.17 -11.35 -21.46
N LEU A 24 1.65 -11.57 -20.24
CA LEU A 24 2.37 -11.47 -18.98
C LEU A 24 2.22 -12.74 -18.16
N ASN A 25 3.09 -12.97 -17.16
CA ASN A 25 2.92 -14.08 -16.23
C ASN A 25 2.04 -13.72 -15.03
N MET A 26 2.06 -12.46 -14.59
CA MET A 26 1.24 -11.96 -13.48
C MET A 26 1.03 -10.44 -13.61
N VAL A 27 0.09 -9.87 -12.85
CA VAL A 27 -0.15 -8.42 -12.80
C VAL A 27 -0.37 -7.95 -11.36
N PHE A 28 0.17 -6.78 -11.03
CA PHE A 28 -0.21 -6.06 -9.81
C PHE A 28 -1.57 -5.40 -10.02
N HIS A 29 -2.54 -5.80 -9.19
CA HIS A 29 -3.81 -5.10 -9.05
C HIS A 29 -3.77 -4.19 -7.82
N PHE A 30 -4.53 -3.10 -7.87
CA PHE A 30 -4.54 -2.07 -6.82
C PHE A 30 -5.88 -1.98 -6.08
N GLU A 31 -6.82 -2.87 -6.37
CA GLU A 31 -8.16 -2.76 -5.81
C GLU A 31 -8.18 -2.83 -4.27
N HIS A 32 -7.37 -3.70 -3.67
CA HIS A 32 -7.22 -3.76 -2.22
C HIS A 32 -6.49 -2.54 -1.64
N MET A 33 -5.71 -1.83 -2.46
CA MET A 33 -5.07 -0.56 -2.12
C MET A 33 -6.03 0.63 -2.23
N GLY A 34 -7.23 0.45 -2.77
CA GLY A 34 -8.28 1.48 -2.84
C GLY A 34 -9.26 1.48 -1.67
N LEU A 35 -9.17 0.50 -0.75
CA LEU A 35 -10.21 0.26 0.27
C LEU A 35 -10.41 1.40 1.26
N ASP A 36 -9.34 2.13 1.57
CA ASP A 36 -9.30 3.25 2.52
C ASP A 36 -9.27 4.62 1.80
N VAL A 37 -9.71 4.66 0.54
CA VAL A 37 -9.98 5.90 -0.20
C VAL A 37 -11.45 6.25 -0.01
N ASP A 38 -11.71 7.49 0.40
CA ASP A 38 -13.08 8.00 0.50
C ASP A 38 -13.59 8.38 -0.90
N PRO A 39 -14.63 7.70 -1.43
CA PRO A 39 -15.17 8.01 -2.76
C PRO A 39 -15.89 9.36 -2.82
N ALA A 40 -16.31 9.92 -1.68
CA ALA A 40 -16.96 11.23 -1.62
C ALA A 40 -15.97 12.40 -1.57
N ALA A 41 -14.68 12.13 -1.39
CA ALA A 41 -13.70 13.16 -1.19
C ALA A 41 -13.25 13.82 -2.50
N LEU A 42 -13.09 15.14 -2.44
CA LEU A 42 -12.58 15.92 -3.56
C LEU A 42 -11.22 15.37 -4.02
N LEU A 43 -11.07 15.24 -5.35
CA LEU A 43 -9.84 14.79 -6.02
C LEU A 43 -9.38 13.35 -5.66
N GLY A 44 -10.25 12.52 -5.07
CA GLY A 44 -9.87 11.16 -4.64
C GLY A 44 -8.84 11.14 -3.52
N ARG A 45 -8.72 12.25 -2.78
CA ARG A 45 -7.68 12.46 -1.76
C ARG A 45 -8.17 12.22 -0.33
N GLY A 46 -9.42 11.81 -0.14
CA GLY A 46 -9.95 11.53 1.20
C GLY A 46 -9.57 10.16 1.71
N TRP A 47 -9.62 10.04 3.02
CA TRP A 47 -9.36 8.81 3.73
C TRP A 47 -10.63 8.36 4.45
N ARG A 48 -10.90 7.06 4.38
CA ARG A 48 -11.87 6.39 5.23
C ARG A 48 -11.22 5.20 5.91
N GLN A 49 -11.75 4.80 7.05
CA GLN A 49 -11.39 3.53 7.65
C GLN A 49 -11.79 2.40 6.68
N TRP A 50 -10.85 1.51 6.34
CA TRP A 50 -11.15 0.31 5.57
C TRP A 50 -11.85 -0.73 6.45
N ASP A 51 -12.63 -1.61 5.82
CA ASP A 51 -13.32 -2.71 6.49
C ASP A 51 -12.67 -4.06 6.15
N LEU A 52 -12.56 -4.94 7.14
CA LEU A 52 -11.95 -6.26 6.96
C LEU A 52 -12.75 -7.15 6.01
N LEU A 53 -14.07 -7.03 5.99
CA LEU A 53 -14.93 -7.77 5.06
C LEU A 53 -14.71 -7.30 3.63
N ASP A 54 -14.50 -6.00 3.40
CA ASP A 54 -14.16 -5.47 2.08
C ASP A 54 -12.82 -6.04 1.58
N LEU A 55 -11.78 -6.04 2.44
CA LEU A 55 -10.48 -6.65 2.12
C LEU A 55 -10.64 -8.13 1.78
N LYS A 56 -11.37 -8.89 2.61
CA LYS A 56 -11.62 -10.31 2.37
C LYS A 56 -12.38 -10.54 1.07
N ALA A 57 -13.36 -9.71 0.74
CA ALA A 57 -14.14 -9.82 -0.48
C ALA A 57 -13.27 -9.61 -1.73
N VAL A 58 -12.45 -8.55 -1.75
CA VAL A 58 -11.52 -8.27 -2.86
C VAL A 58 -10.53 -9.42 -3.02
N MET A 59 -9.83 -9.79 -1.93
CA MET A 59 -8.78 -10.81 -2.00
C MET A 59 -9.35 -12.19 -2.38
N THR A 60 -10.53 -12.55 -1.86
CA THR A 60 -11.22 -13.81 -2.22
C THR A 60 -11.61 -13.83 -3.68
N ARG A 61 -12.19 -12.75 -4.21
CA ARG A 61 -12.57 -12.67 -5.63
C ARG A 61 -11.34 -12.84 -6.54
N TRP A 62 -10.25 -12.13 -6.25
CA TRP A 62 -9.00 -12.24 -7.01
C TRP A 62 -8.39 -13.65 -6.95
N GLN A 63 -8.47 -14.34 -5.80
CA GLN A 63 -8.07 -15.74 -5.69
C GLN A 63 -8.95 -16.68 -6.53
N GLN A 64 -10.27 -16.56 -6.42
CA GLN A 64 -11.21 -17.46 -7.08
C GLN A 64 -11.26 -17.25 -8.60
N ASP A 65 -11.26 -16.00 -9.06
CA ASP A 65 -11.38 -15.70 -10.49
C ASP A 65 -10.15 -16.14 -11.29
N LEU A 66 -8.94 -15.93 -10.75
CA LEU A 66 -7.69 -16.27 -11.43
C LEU A 66 -7.27 -17.73 -11.23
N ALA A 67 -7.89 -18.48 -10.31
CA ALA A 67 -7.55 -19.89 -10.04
C ALA A 67 -7.60 -20.72 -11.34
N GLY A 68 -6.45 -21.26 -11.74
CA GLY A 68 -6.29 -22.07 -12.96
C GLY A 68 -6.40 -21.30 -14.28
N LYS A 69 -6.56 -19.97 -14.25
CA LYS A 69 -6.76 -19.10 -15.43
C LYS A 69 -5.73 -17.97 -15.54
N GLY A 70 -5.01 -17.68 -14.46
CA GLY A 70 -3.96 -16.67 -14.39
C GLY A 70 -3.09 -16.91 -13.14
N TRP A 71 -2.25 -15.93 -12.80
CA TRP A 71 -1.40 -16.00 -11.61
C TRP A 71 -1.38 -14.66 -10.86
N ASN A 72 -1.68 -14.69 -9.57
CA ASN A 72 -1.69 -13.51 -8.72
C ASN A 72 -0.27 -13.09 -8.30
N SER A 73 0.00 -11.79 -8.27
CA SER A 73 1.11 -11.21 -7.50
C SER A 73 0.57 -10.69 -6.17
N GLN A 74 1.09 -11.19 -5.06
CA GLN A 74 0.63 -10.87 -3.71
C GLN A 74 1.53 -9.82 -3.09
N TYR A 75 1.00 -8.66 -2.72
CA TYR A 75 1.74 -7.59 -2.04
C TYR A 75 0.81 -6.81 -1.12
N LEU A 76 1.39 -6.17 -0.10
CA LEU A 76 0.70 -5.19 0.75
C LEU A 76 1.47 -3.87 0.88
N SER A 77 2.65 -3.77 0.28
CA SER A 77 3.50 -2.59 0.31
C SER A 77 4.37 -2.49 -0.94
N ASN A 78 4.69 -1.27 -1.33
CA ASN A 78 5.71 -0.93 -2.33
C ASN A 78 6.12 0.54 -2.09
N HIS A 79 6.95 1.12 -2.96
CA HIS A 79 7.46 2.49 -2.82
C HIS A 79 6.41 3.61 -3.00
N ASP A 80 5.18 3.28 -3.42
CA ASP A 80 4.06 4.20 -3.62
C ASP A 80 2.92 4.00 -2.61
N GLN A 81 2.97 2.91 -1.82
CA GLN A 81 1.96 2.57 -0.83
C GLN A 81 2.50 2.76 0.61
N PRO A 82 1.67 3.16 1.58
CA PRO A 82 2.07 3.18 2.99
C PRO A 82 2.51 1.79 3.48
N ARG A 83 3.30 1.76 4.56
CA ARG A 83 3.79 0.48 5.12
C ARG A 83 2.64 -0.33 5.69
N GLN A 84 2.60 -1.62 5.37
CA GLN A 84 1.45 -2.48 5.65
C GLN A 84 1.06 -2.54 7.13
N VAL A 85 2.04 -2.53 8.06
CA VAL A 85 1.76 -2.66 9.50
C VAL A 85 1.03 -1.43 10.04
N SER A 86 1.39 -0.23 9.55
CA SER A 86 0.71 1.03 9.89
C SER A 86 -0.66 1.17 9.23
N ARG A 87 -0.88 0.50 8.09
CA ARG A 87 -2.10 0.64 7.29
C ARG A 87 -3.17 -0.41 7.63
N PHE A 88 -2.77 -1.68 7.65
CA PHE A 88 -3.66 -2.83 7.82
C PHE A 88 -3.50 -3.54 9.17
N GLY A 89 -2.45 -3.20 9.91
CA GLY A 89 -2.14 -3.78 11.22
C GLY A 89 -2.33 -2.78 12.36
N ASN A 90 -1.52 -2.98 13.40
CA ASN A 90 -1.37 -2.07 14.52
C ASN A 90 0.13 -1.85 14.69
N ASP A 91 0.62 -0.65 14.42
CA ASP A 91 2.05 -0.32 14.46
C ASP A 91 2.54 0.17 15.83
N GLY A 92 1.68 0.13 16.84
CA GLY A 92 1.97 0.43 18.24
C GLY A 92 2.16 -0.84 19.07
N GLU A 93 1.25 -1.09 20.01
CA GLU A 93 1.30 -2.20 20.97
C GLU A 93 1.50 -3.57 20.31
N TYR A 94 0.85 -3.80 19.15
CA TYR A 94 0.85 -5.10 18.46
C TYR A 94 1.64 -5.08 17.15
N ARG A 95 2.69 -4.26 17.05
CA ARG A 95 3.49 -4.12 15.82
C ARG A 95 4.03 -5.46 15.32
N VAL A 96 4.60 -6.26 16.21
CA VAL A 96 5.25 -7.53 15.83
C VAL A 96 4.21 -8.58 15.45
N GLU A 97 3.15 -8.70 16.23
CA GLU A 97 2.05 -9.64 16.05
C GLU A 97 1.30 -9.35 14.76
N SER A 98 0.94 -8.09 14.54
CA SER A 98 0.19 -7.68 13.35
C SER A 98 1.03 -7.76 12.08
N ALA A 99 2.33 -7.41 12.12
CA ALA A 99 3.24 -7.61 10.98
C ALA A 99 3.36 -9.09 10.60
N LYS A 100 3.52 -9.99 11.58
CA LYS A 100 3.56 -11.44 11.34
C LYS A 100 2.22 -11.99 10.81
N LEU A 101 1.10 -11.48 11.31
CA LEU A 101 -0.22 -11.82 10.82
C LEU A 101 -0.36 -11.45 9.34
N LEU A 102 0.00 -10.23 8.96
CA LEU A 102 -0.07 -9.76 7.57
C LEU A 102 0.87 -10.57 6.65
N GLY A 103 2.10 -10.85 7.11
CA GLY A 103 3.02 -11.73 6.40
C GLY A 103 2.44 -13.14 6.19
N THR A 104 1.85 -13.75 7.22
CA THR A 104 1.20 -15.07 7.14
C THR A 104 0.01 -15.04 6.19
N PHE A 105 -0.86 -14.04 6.32
CA PHE A 105 -2.02 -13.84 5.46
C PHE A 105 -1.60 -13.80 3.99
N LEU A 106 -0.60 -12.99 3.64
CA LEU A 106 -0.19 -12.79 2.26
C LEU A 106 0.52 -14.02 1.66
N HIS A 107 1.39 -14.66 2.44
CA HIS A 107 2.22 -15.78 1.95
C HIS A 107 1.46 -17.11 1.84
N MET A 108 0.30 -17.24 2.50
CA MET A 108 -0.54 -18.43 2.41
C MET A 108 -1.59 -18.37 1.29
N LEU A 109 -1.62 -17.31 0.49
CA LEU A 109 -2.46 -17.19 -0.70
C LEU A 109 -1.79 -17.81 -1.93
N GLN A 110 -2.58 -18.27 -2.91
CA GLN A 110 -2.06 -18.70 -4.19
C GLN A 110 -1.51 -17.49 -4.97
N GLY A 111 -0.25 -17.56 -5.40
CA GLY A 111 0.39 -16.53 -6.19
C GLY A 111 1.88 -16.44 -5.87
N THR A 112 2.52 -15.36 -6.35
CA THR A 112 3.90 -15.02 -6.01
C THR A 112 3.89 -13.87 -5.01
N PRO A 113 4.40 -14.06 -3.77
CA PRO A 113 4.53 -12.98 -2.80
C PRO A 113 5.68 -12.04 -3.18
N TYR A 114 5.46 -10.75 -2.92
CA TYR A 114 6.45 -9.68 -3.02
C TYR A 114 6.59 -9.04 -1.64
N ILE A 115 7.84 -8.90 -1.20
CA ILE A 115 8.21 -8.24 0.06
C ILE A 115 8.90 -6.93 -0.31
N TYR A 116 8.46 -5.82 0.27
CA TYR A 116 9.12 -4.52 0.09
C TYR A 116 10.16 -4.26 1.19
N GLN A 117 11.25 -3.55 0.88
CA GLN A 117 12.35 -3.34 1.84
C GLN A 117 11.88 -2.73 3.17
N GLY A 118 12.25 -3.38 4.28
CA GLY A 118 11.85 -2.99 5.62
C GLY A 118 10.54 -3.61 6.11
N GLU A 119 9.79 -4.28 5.23
CA GLU A 119 8.59 -5.03 5.60
C GLU A 119 8.94 -6.19 6.54
N GLU A 120 10.05 -6.87 6.29
CA GLU A 120 10.55 -8.03 7.02
C GLU A 120 10.99 -7.70 8.46
N ILE A 121 11.32 -6.43 8.74
CA ILE A 121 11.62 -5.91 10.08
C ILE A 121 10.45 -5.10 10.68
N GLY A 122 9.33 -5.03 9.96
CA GLY A 122 8.12 -4.32 10.39
C GLY A 122 8.31 -2.81 10.53
N MET A 123 9.02 -2.19 9.57
CA MET A 123 9.09 -0.73 9.49
C MET A 123 7.69 -0.12 9.40
N THR A 124 7.52 1.06 10.00
CA THR A 124 6.25 1.78 10.10
C THR A 124 6.23 3.02 9.20
N ASN A 125 5.05 3.63 9.02
CA ASN A 125 4.95 4.97 8.46
C ASN A 125 5.72 5.98 9.32
N VAL A 126 5.99 7.16 8.74
CA VAL A 126 6.50 8.32 9.47
C VAL A 126 5.41 9.35 9.71
N ALA A 127 5.59 10.12 10.77
CA ALA A 127 4.71 11.22 11.13
C ALA A 127 5.55 12.48 11.38
N PHE A 128 6.24 12.96 10.33
CA PHE A 128 7.03 14.19 10.45
C PHE A 128 6.16 15.38 10.83
N ALA A 129 6.72 16.28 11.65
CA ALA A 129 6.00 17.40 12.24
C ALA A 129 5.70 18.52 11.22
N SER A 130 6.49 18.64 10.16
CA SER A 130 6.29 19.64 9.10
C SER A 130 6.09 18.99 7.74
N ILE A 131 5.27 19.64 6.90
CA ILE A 131 5.19 19.31 5.47
C ILE A 131 6.54 19.50 4.76
N ASP A 132 7.42 20.35 5.30
CA ASP A 132 8.75 20.61 4.74
C ASP A 132 9.72 19.44 4.90
N ASP A 133 9.41 18.45 5.75
CA ASP A 133 10.20 17.22 5.89
C ASP A 133 9.80 16.16 4.85
N TYR A 134 8.66 16.33 4.19
CA TYR A 134 8.24 15.48 3.08
C TYR A 134 8.96 15.91 1.78
N ARG A 135 9.18 14.93 0.90
CA ARG A 135 9.94 15.09 -0.35
C ARG A 135 9.08 14.84 -1.58
N ASP A 136 8.08 13.97 -1.47
CA ASP A 136 7.16 13.65 -2.55
C ASP A 136 6.38 14.88 -3.03
N ILE A 137 6.52 15.20 -4.31
CA ILE A 137 5.92 16.39 -4.91
C ILE A 137 4.39 16.31 -4.86
N ALA A 138 3.81 15.13 -5.06
CA ALA A 138 2.36 14.95 -5.01
C ALA A 138 1.81 15.20 -3.59
N THR A 139 2.55 14.78 -2.56
CA THR A 139 2.25 15.06 -1.15
C THR A 139 2.31 16.56 -0.85
N ARG A 140 3.39 17.24 -1.25
CA ARG A 140 3.55 18.70 -1.03
C ARG A 140 2.50 19.52 -1.79
N ASN A 141 2.19 19.12 -3.02
CA ASN A 141 1.14 19.77 -3.81
C ASN A 141 -0.24 19.55 -3.20
N LEU A 142 -0.57 18.32 -2.77
CA LEU A 142 -1.82 18.02 -2.05
C LEU A 142 -1.98 18.91 -0.84
N TYR A 143 -0.93 19.01 -0.01
CA TYR A 143 -0.97 19.81 1.20
C TYR A 143 -1.24 21.28 0.88
N ARG A 144 -0.47 21.85 -0.05
CA ARG A 144 -0.61 23.24 -0.47
C ARG A 144 -2.01 23.52 -1.03
N GLU A 145 -2.47 22.72 -1.99
CA GLU A 145 -3.78 22.88 -2.64
C GLU A 145 -4.93 22.80 -1.63
N ALA A 146 -4.88 21.85 -0.68
CA ALA A 146 -5.93 21.70 0.33
C ALA A 146 -5.95 22.88 1.32
N VAL A 147 -4.78 23.34 1.77
CA VAL A 147 -4.67 24.49 2.70
C VAL A 147 -5.08 25.79 2.00
N GLU A 148 -4.68 26.01 0.75
CA GLU A 148 -5.11 27.16 -0.07
C GLU A 148 -6.63 27.14 -0.32
N ALA A 149 -7.23 25.96 -0.41
CA ALA A 149 -8.68 25.78 -0.48
C ALA A 149 -9.41 25.91 0.87
N GLY A 150 -8.70 26.22 1.96
CA GLY A 150 -9.26 26.50 3.28
C GLY A 150 -9.37 25.30 4.23
N ALA A 151 -8.77 24.15 3.89
CA ALA A 151 -8.70 23.02 4.81
C ALA A 151 -7.75 23.32 5.99
N ASP A 152 -8.04 22.76 7.17
CA ASP A 152 -7.16 22.87 8.34
C ASP A 152 -5.80 22.18 8.06
N PRO A 153 -4.67 22.92 8.12
CA PRO A 153 -3.33 22.38 7.92
C PRO A 153 -3.02 21.15 8.78
N ALA A 154 -3.47 21.11 10.04
CA ALA A 154 -3.22 20.00 10.94
C ALA A 154 -3.97 18.73 10.49
N MET A 155 -5.23 18.90 10.06
CA MET A 155 -6.04 17.82 9.50
C MET A 155 -5.40 17.27 8.23
N VAL A 156 -4.96 18.13 7.31
CA VAL A 156 -4.29 17.72 6.06
C VAL A 156 -2.98 16.99 6.35
N LEU A 157 -2.17 17.48 7.29
CA LEU A 157 -0.92 16.81 7.69
C LEU A 157 -1.20 15.42 8.27
N SER A 158 -2.27 15.25 9.05
CA SER A 158 -2.67 13.92 9.55
C SER A 158 -3.05 12.95 8.42
N MET A 159 -3.56 13.44 7.29
CA MET A 159 -3.82 12.62 6.11
C MET A 159 -2.51 12.26 5.39
N VAL A 160 -1.57 13.21 5.33
CA VAL A 160 -0.22 12.98 4.81
C VAL A 160 0.48 11.85 5.57
N HIS A 161 0.41 11.83 6.91
CA HIS A 161 0.97 10.76 7.75
C HIS A 161 0.43 9.37 7.38
N ARG A 162 -0.82 9.29 6.90
CA ARG A 162 -1.46 8.02 6.50
C ARG A 162 -1.14 7.62 5.06
N LYS A 163 -1.02 8.59 4.15
CA LYS A 163 -1.10 8.35 2.70
C LYS A 163 0.14 8.72 1.90
N SER A 164 1.06 9.50 2.47
CA SER A 164 2.23 9.92 1.72
C SER A 164 3.05 8.72 1.26
N ARG A 165 3.55 8.80 0.03
CA ARG A 165 4.47 7.79 -0.51
C ARG A 165 5.81 7.81 0.23
N ASP A 166 6.17 8.94 0.84
CA ASP A 166 7.40 9.06 1.63
C ASP A 166 7.40 8.12 2.85
N ASN A 167 6.24 7.67 3.31
CA ASN A 167 6.12 6.65 4.36
C ASN A 167 6.89 5.35 4.04
N ALA A 168 6.95 4.98 2.76
CA ALA A 168 7.68 3.80 2.29
C ALA A 168 9.07 4.12 1.74
N ARG A 169 9.49 5.39 1.76
CA ARG A 169 10.75 5.84 1.14
C ARG A 169 11.78 6.33 2.15
N THR A 170 11.48 6.23 3.44
CA THR A 170 12.49 6.44 4.47
C THR A 170 13.62 5.40 4.36
N PRO A 171 14.86 5.77 4.72
CA PRO A 171 15.99 4.84 4.79
C PRO A 171 15.64 3.54 5.51
N VAL A 172 16.11 2.41 4.97
CA VAL A 172 16.03 1.12 5.68
C VAL A 172 16.86 1.21 6.96
N GLN A 173 16.32 0.68 8.05
CA GLN A 173 16.92 0.74 9.38
C GLN A 173 17.78 -0.50 9.63
N TRP A 174 19.08 -0.42 9.31
CA TRP A 174 20.00 -1.55 9.40
C TRP A 174 20.40 -1.87 10.84
N ASP A 175 20.74 -0.84 11.61
CA ASP A 175 21.19 -0.94 12.98
C ASP A 175 20.81 0.30 13.83
N ASP A 176 21.37 0.41 15.04
CA ASP A 176 21.12 1.48 16.01
C ASP A 176 22.14 2.63 15.95
N THR A 177 23.00 2.67 14.92
CA THR A 177 23.96 3.76 14.72
C THR A 177 23.27 5.00 14.12
N PRO A 178 23.93 6.18 14.03
CA PRO A 178 23.35 7.36 13.40
C PRO A 178 22.77 7.06 12.01
N ASN A 179 21.59 7.62 11.71
CA ASN A 179 20.80 7.32 10.50
C ASN A 179 20.48 5.82 10.31
N ALA A 180 20.43 5.06 11.40
CA ALA A 180 20.20 3.61 11.41
C ALA A 180 21.19 2.83 10.52
N GLY A 181 22.45 3.32 10.44
CA GLY A 181 23.50 2.71 9.62
C GLY A 181 23.32 2.89 8.11
N PHE A 182 22.38 3.73 7.67
CA PHE A 182 22.15 3.95 6.24
C PHE A 182 23.21 4.85 5.58
N THR A 183 23.72 5.86 6.30
CA THR A 183 24.74 6.81 5.81
C THR A 183 25.49 7.52 6.92
#